data_AF-A0A485KIX4-F1
#
_entry.id   AF-A0A485KIX4-F1
#
_cell.length_a   1.000
_cell.length_b   1.000
_cell.length_c   1.000
_cell.angle_alpha   90.00
_cell.angle_beta   90.00
_cell.angle_gamma   90.00
#
_symmetry.space_group_name_H-M   'P 1'
#
loop_
_entity.id
_entity.type
_entity.pdbx_description
1 polymer ?
#
loop_
_entity_poly.entity_id
_entity_poly.type
_entity_poly.pdbx_seq_one_letter_code
_entity_poly.pdbx_strand_id
1 'polypeptide(L)'
;MKRRDSNTLDRSSFDDTAMMPMAEDVPVPGRSTGKRLALIAGAVLLVAGGVTAAVVLSKKSTSTDSNSKSGTDTSNKTPSPGSDGDTSGSLSPSSPTQAPGPTPAPTPAWSDPETDPVLMTMLAIGDWGSTTGRNDDGTNPGSCCVIYTSGSNKGQIDTSKPRYKIDFRAQESVGKLLGMSAAQLNPVRVLGHGDNIYWNGVGADDVKYRMTETFEKMYSAPSLANVPWLNVAGNHDIGGSAYICGDSDTTFRKCTSTAEMLTYLDKKFTLQSTYVSPNANNCHLWYRWKMPDHYYVERVTKGGITVDIFNLDTNEATTHGAQQVCCQCFGQGGTASQCDNINAGDPMCAGGDTGMFKACMDKIQGWADQSYKNALRDLAASTADFKIINTHYSPQYHMDAPRIKKWFDLTKTGGVHAWFNGHTHGFNHDITDWFTHFFQNGAGGGIVSQSSGSVTAEVGGIKSQWVAAGQPYGFMELSFSKEWLKVQFVSFDKTWGFNGFKAGDVTPGGIARGHCWYIHKSLGSKGVKCKSSDEGVVGLPT
;
A
#
# COMPACT_ATOMS: atom_id res chain seq x y z
N MET A 1 31.17 24.67 47.35
CA MET A 1 30.14 25.44 46.60
C MET A 1 29.48 24.50 45.60
N LYS A 2 28.17 24.24 45.76
CA LYS A 2 27.39 23.29 44.97
C LYS A 2 26.96 23.89 43.62
N ARG A 3 26.89 23.01 42.60
CA ARG A 3 26.30 23.23 41.26
C ARG A 3 24.84 23.67 41.37
N ARG A 4 24.40 24.56 40.47
CA ARG A 4 23.00 24.95 40.29
C ARG A 4 22.49 24.31 39.00
N ASP A 5 21.49 23.45 39.17
CA ASP A 5 20.63 22.94 38.10
C ASP A 5 19.77 24.08 37.55
N SER A 6 19.60 24.13 36.23
CA SER A 6 18.59 24.96 35.56
C SER A 6 17.69 24.05 34.73
N ASN A 7 16.73 23.43 35.42
CA ASN A 7 15.58 22.76 34.84
C ASN A 7 14.35 23.57 35.26
N THR A 8 13.72 24.25 34.31
CA THR A 8 12.30 24.65 34.25
C THR A 8 12.17 25.71 33.16
N LEU A 9 11.99 25.29 31.91
CA LEU A 9 11.39 26.15 30.89
C LEU A 9 9.87 25.99 31.02
N ASP A 10 9.27 27.10 31.43
CA ASP A 10 7.85 27.31 31.63
C ASP A 10 7.11 27.07 30.30
N ARG A 11 6.26 26.03 30.25
CA ARG A 11 5.39 25.73 29.13
C ARG A 11 4.16 26.65 29.21
N SER A 12 4.30 27.87 28.69
CA SER A 12 3.16 28.77 28.51
C SER A 12 2.38 28.46 27.24
N SER A 13 1.21 27.83 27.42
CA SER A 13 -0.01 27.86 26.59
C SER A 13 0.16 28.10 25.08
N PHE A 14 0.28 27.01 24.33
CA PHE A 14 -0.33 26.91 23.00
C PHE A 14 -1.39 25.82 23.07
N ASP A 15 -2.51 26.07 22.40
CA ASP A 15 -3.73 25.28 22.42
C ASP A 15 -3.46 23.88 21.79
N ASP A 16 -3.34 22.85 22.62
CA ASP A 16 -3.09 21.43 22.28
C ASP A 16 -4.29 20.76 21.56
N THR A 17 -5.18 21.53 20.93
CA THR A 17 -6.51 21.08 20.46
C THR A 17 -6.61 20.77 18.96
N ALA A 18 -5.52 20.90 18.19
CA ALA A 18 -5.50 20.58 16.76
C ALA A 18 -5.00 19.15 16.47
N MET A 19 -5.51 18.14 17.18
CA MET A 19 -5.39 16.75 16.73
C MET A 19 -6.48 16.46 15.71
N MET A 20 -6.05 16.12 14.50
CA MET A 20 -6.91 16.03 13.32
C MET A 20 -7.61 14.68 13.24
N PRO A 21 -8.90 14.68 12.84
CA PRO A 21 -9.64 13.45 12.66
C PRO A 21 -9.05 12.66 11.50
N MET A 22 -8.98 11.35 11.71
CA MET A 22 -8.55 10.41 10.69
C MET A 22 -9.55 10.38 9.55
N ALA A 23 -9.05 10.21 8.32
CA ALA A 23 -9.88 10.09 7.12
C ALA A 23 -10.97 9.03 7.35
N GLU A 24 -12.22 9.48 7.37
CA GLU A 24 -13.39 8.62 7.27
C GLU A 24 -13.42 8.00 5.87
N ASP A 25 -14.05 6.83 5.77
CA ASP A 25 -14.15 5.98 4.58
C ASP A 25 -14.19 6.77 3.26
N VAL A 26 -13.28 6.42 2.33
CA VAL A 26 -13.27 6.91 0.95
C VAL A 26 -14.70 6.89 0.38
N PRO A 27 -15.32 8.06 0.15
CA PRO A 27 -16.64 8.10 -0.46
C PRO A 27 -16.50 7.78 -1.95
N VAL A 28 -17.27 6.79 -2.42
CA VAL A 28 -17.47 6.53 -3.85
C VAL A 28 -18.07 7.79 -4.50
N PRO A 29 -17.45 8.40 -5.54
CA PRO A 29 -18.02 9.58 -6.19
C PRO A 29 -19.34 9.27 -6.90
N GLY A 30 -20.45 9.57 -6.24
CA GLY A 30 -21.79 9.47 -6.80
C GLY A 30 -22.18 10.71 -7.60
N ARG A 31 -22.21 10.54 -8.94
CA ARG A 31 -23.15 11.13 -9.92
C ARG A 31 -23.43 12.65 -9.86
N SER A 32 -22.93 13.35 -10.89
CA SER A 32 -23.27 14.74 -11.21
C SER A 32 -24.77 15.00 -11.25
N THR A 33 -25.20 16.06 -10.55
CA THR A 33 -26.57 16.58 -10.48
C THR A 33 -27.14 16.99 -11.83
N GLY A 34 -28.26 16.36 -12.21
CA GLY A 34 -29.14 16.78 -13.29
C GLY A 34 -30.61 16.70 -12.86
N LYS A 35 -31.16 17.86 -12.47
CA LYS A 35 -32.59 18.25 -12.34
C LYS A 35 -33.49 17.56 -11.29
N ARG A 36 -34.16 18.44 -10.54
CA ARG A 36 -35.12 18.24 -9.45
C ARG A 36 -36.42 17.56 -9.91
N LEU A 37 -36.98 16.71 -9.05
CA LEU A 37 -38.41 16.73 -8.69
C LEU A 37 -38.62 16.00 -7.35
N ALA A 38 -39.35 16.67 -6.46
CA ALA A 38 -39.62 16.30 -5.07
C ALA A 38 -40.60 15.13 -4.95
N LEU A 39 -40.51 14.38 -3.85
CA LEU A 39 -41.65 13.85 -3.10
C LEU A 39 -41.21 13.45 -1.68
N ILE A 40 -42.04 13.83 -0.71
CA ILE A 40 -41.86 13.79 0.74
C ILE A 40 -42.45 12.49 1.32
N ALA A 41 -41.74 11.85 2.27
CA ALA A 41 -42.22 11.12 3.46
C ALA A 41 -40.98 10.40 4.07
N GLY A 42 -40.64 10.37 5.36
CA GLY A 42 -41.36 10.57 6.62
C GLY A 42 -41.03 9.39 7.56
N ALA A 43 -40.57 9.67 8.79
CA ALA A 43 -40.24 8.76 9.93
C ALA A 43 -38.80 8.20 9.98
N VAL A 44 -37.88 8.70 10.83
CA VAL A 44 -37.74 8.66 12.31
C VAL A 44 -37.09 7.36 12.84
N LEU A 45 -35.82 7.53 13.26
CA LEU A 45 -35.03 6.90 14.33
C LEU A 45 -35.59 5.65 15.05
N LEU A 46 -34.72 4.64 15.24
CA LEU A 46 -34.17 4.29 16.57
C LEU A 46 -33.01 3.26 16.51
N VAL A 47 -32.21 3.33 17.57
CA VAL A 47 -30.86 2.81 17.81
C VAL A 47 -30.89 1.43 18.50
N ALA A 48 -29.77 0.70 18.39
CA ALA A 48 -29.21 -0.31 19.31
C ALA A 48 -29.36 -1.81 18.98
N GLY A 49 -28.24 -2.53 19.10
CA GLY A 49 -28.24 -3.92 19.57
C GLY A 49 -27.31 -4.87 18.81
N GLY A 50 -26.16 -5.22 19.41
CA GLY A 50 -25.16 -6.11 18.81
C GLY A 50 -25.50 -7.63 18.79
N VAL A 51 -24.55 -8.35 18.16
CA VAL A 51 -24.09 -9.74 18.46
C VAL A 51 -24.68 -10.93 17.65
N THR A 52 -23.78 -11.46 16.78
CA THR A 52 -23.59 -12.85 16.24
C THR A 52 -24.75 -13.69 15.70
N ALA A 53 -24.59 -14.19 14.47
CA ALA A 53 -24.51 -15.64 14.17
C ALA A 53 -24.20 -15.88 12.68
N ALA A 54 -23.20 -16.74 12.42
CA ALA A 54 -23.00 -17.37 11.13
C ALA A 54 -24.12 -18.40 10.88
N VAL A 55 -24.77 -18.36 9.72
CA VAL A 55 -25.57 -19.46 9.20
C VAL A 55 -25.30 -19.62 7.71
N VAL A 56 -24.65 -20.74 7.38
CA VAL A 56 -24.61 -21.34 6.05
C VAL A 56 -26.01 -21.80 5.68
N LEU A 57 -26.57 -21.32 4.58
CA LEU A 57 -27.75 -21.93 3.95
C LEU A 57 -27.63 -21.92 2.43
N SER A 58 -27.25 -23.10 1.92
CA SER A 58 -27.47 -23.57 0.57
C SER A 58 -28.95 -23.41 0.16
N LYS A 59 -29.21 -22.80 -1.00
CA LYS A 59 -30.50 -22.95 -1.70
C LYS A 59 -30.28 -23.36 -3.15
N LYS A 60 -30.38 -24.67 -3.35
CA LYS A 60 -30.76 -25.32 -4.61
C LYS A 60 -32.29 -25.19 -4.71
N SER A 61 -32.78 -24.56 -5.77
CA SER A 61 -34.20 -24.54 -6.10
C SER A 61 -34.43 -25.41 -7.33
N THR A 62 -35.14 -26.51 -7.14
CA THR A 62 -35.82 -27.27 -8.19
C THR A 62 -37.21 -27.62 -7.68
N SER A 63 -38.22 -27.37 -8.51
CA SER A 63 -39.57 -27.92 -8.45
C SER A 63 -40.12 -27.85 -9.89
N THR A 64 -40.20 -28.99 -10.60
CA THR A 64 -41.39 -29.84 -10.83
C THR A 64 -42.42 -29.17 -11.76
N ASP A 65 -42.93 -29.81 -12.81
CA ASP A 65 -43.77 -31.02 -12.82
C ASP A 65 -43.76 -31.69 -14.22
N SER A 66 -43.55 -33.01 -14.35
CA SER A 66 -44.54 -34.11 -14.31
C SER A 66 -45.19 -34.42 -15.68
N ASN A 67 -44.86 -35.56 -16.29
CA ASN A 67 -45.80 -36.70 -16.27
C ASN A 67 -45.19 -38.02 -16.80
N SER A 68 -45.61 -39.07 -16.12
CA SER A 68 -45.30 -40.50 -16.23
C SER A 68 -45.77 -41.19 -17.52
N LYS A 69 -45.08 -42.27 -17.93
CA LYS A 69 -45.60 -43.66 -17.78
C LYS A 69 -44.62 -44.75 -18.26
N SER A 70 -44.52 -45.78 -17.40
CA SER A 70 -44.20 -47.21 -17.58
C SER A 70 -43.16 -47.61 -18.65
N GLY A 71 -42.05 -48.26 -18.29
CA GLY A 71 -42.02 -49.64 -17.75
C GLY A 71 -42.27 -50.60 -18.92
N THR A 72 -41.36 -51.49 -19.31
CA THR A 72 -40.84 -52.60 -18.50
C THR A 72 -39.63 -53.24 -19.19
N ASP A 73 -38.76 -53.78 -18.35
CA ASP A 73 -37.58 -54.61 -18.61
C ASP A 73 -37.77 -55.79 -19.58
N THR A 74 -36.71 -56.21 -20.29
CA THR A 74 -35.85 -57.36 -19.90
C THR A 74 -35.00 -57.88 -21.07
N SER A 75 -33.68 -57.86 -20.81
CA SER A 75 -32.66 -58.90 -21.04
C SER A 75 -32.68 -59.83 -22.28
N ASN A 76 -31.50 -59.83 -22.92
CA ASN A 76 -30.56 -60.95 -23.11
C ASN A 76 -30.29 -61.52 -24.53
N LYS A 77 -28.99 -61.44 -24.87
CA LYS A 77 -28.10 -62.42 -25.52
C LYS A 77 -28.20 -62.72 -27.04
N THR A 78 -27.17 -62.22 -27.76
CA THR A 78 -26.14 -62.91 -28.63
C THR A 78 -26.56 -64.01 -29.63
N PRO A 79 -25.72 -64.39 -30.64
CA PRO A 79 -24.84 -63.63 -31.56
C PRO A 79 -24.85 -64.16 -33.04
N SER A 80 -24.62 -63.29 -34.05
CA SER A 80 -24.01 -63.54 -35.40
C SER A 80 -24.54 -64.73 -36.28
N PRO A 81 -24.05 -65.01 -37.52
CA PRO A 81 -23.21 -64.27 -38.49
C PRO A 81 -23.79 -64.24 -39.94
N GLY A 82 -23.13 -63.50 -40.85
CA GLY A 82 -23.16 -63.70 -42.31
C GLY A 82 -24.40 -63.17 -43.03
N SER A 83 -24.36 -62.69 -44.27
CA SER A 83 -23.35 -62.70 -45.32
C SER A 83 -23.90 -61.86 -46.47
N ASP A 84 -23.00 -61.15 -47.15
CA ASP A 84 -22.97 -60.73 -48.56
C ASP A 84 -24.28 -60.50 -49.33
N GLY A 85 -24.38 -59.30 -49.91
CA GLY A 85 -25.42 -58.95 -50.87
C GLY A 85 -25.12 -57.60 -51.53
N ASP A 86 -24.52 -57.69 -52.70
CA ASP A 86 -23.85 -56.66 -53.48
C ASP A 86 -24.79 -55.66 -54.19
N THR A 87 -24.17 -54.60 -54.71
CA THR A 87 -24.54 -53.74 -55.86
C THR A 87 -25.31 -52.41 -55.71
N SER A 88 -24.74 -51.42 -56.41
CA SER A 88 -25.30 -50.17 -56.96
C SER A 88 -25.41 -49.00 -55.96
N GLY A 89 -24.73 -47.87 -56.10
CA GLY A 89 -24.07 -47.26 -57.25
C GLY A 89 -24.12 -45.74 -57.08
N SER A 90 -23.17 -45.05 -57.71
CA SER A 90 -23.09 -43.60 -57.95
C SER A 90 -22.20 -42.76 -57.01
N LEU A 91 -21.34 -42.01 -57.69
CA LEU A 91 -20.17 -41.27 -57.27
C LEU A 91 -20.51 -39.89 -56.71
N SER A 92 -19.68 -39.38 -55.80
CA SER A 92 -19.46 -37.96 -55.56
C SER A 92 -18.03 -37.71 -55.04
N PRO A 93 -17.43 -36.55 -55.35
CA PRO A 93 -16.00 -36.41 -55.60
C PRO A 93 -15.12 -36.25 -54.34
N SER A 94 -13.88 -36.71 -54.48
CA SER A 94 -12.78 -36.64 -53.51
C SER A 94 -12.41 -35.20 -53.14
N SER A 95 -12.41 -34.91 -51.84
CA SER A 95 -11.73 -33.73 -51.26
C SER A 95 -10.29 -34.11 -50.89
N PRO A 96 -9.27 -33.30 -51.19
CA PRO A 96 -7.89 -33.60 -50.83
C PRO A 96 -7.72 -33.48 -49.31
N THR A 97 -7.18 -34.52 -48.69
CA THR A 97 -6.75 -34.53 -47.29
C THR A 97 -5.69 -33.46 -47.09
N GLN A 98 -6.04 -32.42 -46.33
CA GLN A 98 -5.13 -31.38 -45.88
C GLN A 98 -4.10 -32.03 -44.95
N ALA A 99 -2.81 -31.93 -45.29
CA ALA A 99 -1.73 -32.36 -44.41
C ALA A 99 -1.87 -31.66 -43.05
N PRO A 100 -1.56 -32.34 -41.92
CA PRO A 100 -1.53 -31.67 -40.62
C PRO A 100 -0.55 -30.49 -40.72
N GLY A 101 -1.06 -29.28 -40.48
CA GLY A 101 -0.21 -28.10 -40.36
C GLY A 101 0.85 -28.34 -39.28
N PRO A 102 2.02 -27.66 -39.37
CA PRO A 102 3.08 -27.82 -38.38
C PRO A 102 2.50 -27.60 -36.98
N THR A 103 2.71 -28.59 -36.11
CA THR A 103 2.35 -28.49 -34.70
C THR A 103 2.92 -27.18 -34.15
N PRO A 104 2.12 -26.32 -33.49
CA PRO A 104 2.65 -25.13 -32.84
C PRO A 104 3.81 -25.57 -31.96
N ALA A 105 4.95 -24.88 -32.06
CA ALA A 105 6.08 -25.14 -31.19
C ALA A 105 5.56 -25.13 -29.74
N PRO A 106 5.88 -26.17 -28.92
CA PRO A 106 5.42 -26.19 -27.54
C PRO A 106 5.89 -24.89 -26.87
N THR A 107 4.94 -24.13 -26.33
CA THR A 107 5.25 -23.00 -25.44
C THR A 107 6.25 -23.51 -24.42
N PRO A 108 7.39 -22.82 -24.18
CA PRO A 108 8.35 -23.26 -23.18
C PRO A 108 7.59 -23.49 -21.88
N ALA A 109 7.61 -24.72 -21.37
CA ALA A 109 7.01 -25.02 -20.09
C ALA A 109 7.79 -24.24 -19.03
N TRP A 110 7.17 -23.21 -18.44
CA TRP A 110 7.76 -22.50 -17.31
C TRP A 110 8.02 -23.48 -16.17
N SER A 111 9.04 -23.20 -15.38
CA SER A 111 9.32 -23.92 -14.13
C SER A 111 8.13 -23.86 -13.15
N ASP A 112 8.05 -24.82 -12.22
CA ASP A 112 7.03 -24.79 -11.15
C ASP A 112 7.45 -23.79 -10.06
N PRO A 113 6.77 -22.64 -9.92
CA PRO A 113 7.13 -21.60 -8.95
C PRO A 113 7.14 -22.06 -7.49
N GLU A 114 6.44 -23.14 -7.15
CA GLU A 114 6.36 -23.67 -5.78
C GLU A 114 7.63 -24.43 -5.37
N THR A 115 8.35 -24.98 -6.34
CA THR A 115 9.55 -25.80 -6.09
C THR A 115 10.84 -25.11 -6.49
N ASP A 116 10.71 -23.98 -7.18
CA ASP A 116 11.82 -23.20 -7.70
C ASP A 116 12.68 -22.64 -6.56
N PRO A 117 14.01 -22.86 -6.57
CA PRO A 117 14.88 -22.36 -5.50
C PRO A 117 14.82 -20.84 -5.38
N VAL A 118 14.59 -20.36 -4.16
CA VAL A 118 14.68 -18.92 -3.84
C VAL A 118 16.16 -18.52 -3.81
N LEU A 119 16.53 -17.56 -4.65
CA LEU A 119 17.90 -17.07 -4.83
C LEU A 119 18.15 -15.74 -4.12
N MET A 120 17.09 -14.96 -3.93
CA MET A 120 17.13 -13.65 -3.31
C MET A 120 15.79 -13.32 -2.68
N THR A 121 15.80 -12.56 -1.59
CA THR A 121 14.59 -12.09 -0.91
C THR A 121 14.71 -10.59 -0.62
N MET A 122 13.58 -9.91 -0.54
CA MET A 122 13.47 -8.52 -0.10
C MET A 122 12.25 -8.39 0.81
N LEU A 123 12.19 -7.33 1.59
CA LEU A 123 10.98 -6.92 2.32
C LEU A 123 10.47 -5.59 1.75
N ALA A 124 9.20 -5.29 1.94
CA ALA A 124 8.58 -4.08 1.42
C ALA A 124 7.54 -3.56 2.43
N ILE A 125 7.58 -2.27 2.78
CA ILE A 125 6.74 -1.63 3.81
C ILE A 125 6.43 -0.16 3.46
N GLY A 126 5.19 0.29 3.65
CA GLY A 126 4.75 1.67 3.50
C GLY A 126 4.11 2.22 4.77
N ASP A 127 4.00 3.55 4.88
CA ASP A 127 3.18 4.24 5.87
C ASP A 127 3.60 3.84 7.30
N TRP A 128 4.86 4.15 7.57
CA TRP A 128 5.55 3.84 8.81
C TRP A 128 6.10 5.12 9.44
N GLY A 129 6.86 5.00 10.52
CA GLY A 129 7.39 6.13 11.28
C GLY A 129 6.31 7.03 11.88
N SER A 130 5.59 6.45 12.82
CA SER A 130 4.63 7.14 13.66
C SER A 130 5.24 8.34 14.42
N THR A 131 4.37 9.28 14.81
CA THR A 131 4.74 10.39 15.70
C THR A 131 5.41 9.90 16.98
N THR A 132 6.36 10.67 17.48
CA THR A 132 7.06 10.37 18.74
C THR A 132 6.30 10.87 19.97
N GLY A 133 6.81 10.55 21.18
CA GLY A 133 6.29 11.12 22.42
C GLY A 133 4.97 10.52 22.94
N ARG A 134 4.61 9.31 22.50
CA ARG A 134 3.48 8.55 23.04
C ARG A 134 3.75 8.20 24.51
N ASN A 135 2.78 8.47 25.39
CA ASN A 135 2.89 8.09 26.79
C ASN A 135 2.22 6.74 27.06
N ASP A 136 2.81 5.98 27.98
CA ASP A 136 2.37 4.65 28.41
C ASP A 136 1.00 4.62 29.11
N ASP A 137 0.42 5.77 29.38
CA ASP A 137 -0.93 5.95 29.94
C ASP A 137 -1.99 6.26 28.87
N GLY A 138 -1.61 6.28 27.59
CA GLY A 138 -2.50 6.62 26.48
C GLY A 138 -2.68 8.13 26.26
N THR A 139 -2.00 8.97 27.05
CA THR A 139 -1.94 10.41 26.76
C THR A 139 -1.02 10.64 25.54
N ASN A 140 -1.42 11.55 24.66
CA ASN A 140 -0.80 11.79 23.35
C ASN A 140 -0.85 10.56 22.40
N PRO A 141 -1.96 10.33 21.68
CA PRO A 141 -2.06 9.26 20.68
C PRO A 141 -1.13 9.47 19.48
N GLY A 142 -0.75 10.72 19.21
CA GLY A 142 0.04 11.08 18.06
C GLY A 142 -0.66 10.70 16.75
N SER A 143 0.01 9.98 15.85
CA SER A 143 -0.55 9.48 14.58
C SER A 143 -1.33 8.17 14.68
N CYS A 144 -1.43 7.59 15.88
CA CYS A 144 -2.19 6.35 16.02
C CYS A 144 -3.69 6.60 16.17
N CYS A 145 -4.41 5.49 16.00
CA CYS A 145 -5.66 5.20 16.69
C CYS A 145 -6.87 6.02 16.27
N VAL A 146 -8.04 5.40 16.42
CA VAL A 146 -9.31 6.11 16.32
C VAL A 146 -9.48 7.04 17.53
N ILE A 147 -9.76 8.31 17.27
CA ILE A 147 -10.02 9.34 18.28
C ILE A 147 -11.46 9.82 18.22
N TYR A 148 -11.99 10.32 19.34
CA TYR A 148 -13.30 10.99 19.34
C TYR A 148 -13.20 12.32 18.59
N THR A 149 -14.11 12.51 17.62
CA THR A 149 -14.15 13.73 16.78
C THR A 149 -15.02 14.84 17.37
N SER A 150 -15.84 14.53 18.37
CA SER A 150 -16.77 15.46 19.02
C SER A 150 -17.09 15.07 20.47
N GLY A 151 -17.81 15.94 21.19
CA GLY A 151 -18.20 15.71 22.58
C GLY A 151 -17.10 16.02 23.61
N SER A 152 -17.33 15.65 24.87
CA SER A 152 -16.42 15.93 25.99
C SER A 152 -15.06 15.25 25.87
N ASN A 153 -14.97 14.19 25.06
CA ASN A 153 -13.77 13.39 24.88
C ASN A 153 -13.04 13.74 23.57
N LYS A 154 -13.43 14.80 22.86
CA LYS A 154 -12.83 15.19 21.58
C LYS A 154 -11.30 15.22 21.68
N GLY A 155 -10.63 14.58 20.73
CA GLY A 155 -9.16 14.47 20.68
C GLY A 155 -8.57 13.35 21.54
N GLN A 156 -9.38 12.64 22.34
CA GLN A 156 -8.94 11.47 23.09
C GLN A 156 -9.16 10.18 22.29
N ILE A 157 -8.37 9.15 22.59
CA ILE A 157 -8.50 7.81 22.01
C ILE A 157 -9.88 7.23 22.31
N ASP A 158 -10.52 6.64 21.30
CA ASP A 158 -11.78 5.88 21.46
C ASP A 158 -11.51 4.54 22.14
N THR A 159 -11.45 4.57 23.48
CA THR A 159 -11.23 3.38 24.31
C THR A 159 -12.47 2.49 24.44
N SER A 160 -13.62 2.89 23.87
CA SER A 160 -14.83 2.06 23.84
C SER A 160 -14.70 0.85 22.92
N LYS A 161 -13.77 0.90 21.97
CA LYS A 161 -13.44 -0.20 21.06
C LYS A 161 -12.09 -0.79 21.45
N PRO A 162 -11.93 -2.12 21.52
CA PRO A 162 -10.66 -2.74 21.92
C PRO A 162 -9.51 -2.48 20.93
N ARG A 163 -9.80 -1.95 19.75
CA ARG A 163 -8.87 -1.74 18.65
C ARG A 163 -7.66 -0.85 19.01
N TYR A 164 -7.82 0.12 19.91
CA TYR A 164 -6.70 0.98 20.34
C TYR A 164 -5.52 0.18 20.89
N LYS A 165 -5.75 -1.00 21.48
CA LYS A 165 -4.71 -1.86 22.06
C LYS A 165 -3.70 -2.32 21.00
N ILE A 166 -4.14 -2.36 19.75
CA ILE A 166 -3.33 -2.77 18.60
C ILE A 166 -2.71 -1.51 17.97
N ASP A 167 -3.53 -0.50 17.69
CA ASP A 167 -3.11 0.71 16.97
C ASP A 167 -2.01 1.48 17.69
N PHE A 168 -2.08 1.56 19.03
CA PHE A 168 -1.18 2.39 19.82
C PHE A 168 0.29 1.96 19.75
N ARG A 169 0.56 0.67 19.46
CA ARG A 169 1.91 0.11 19.31
C ARG A 169 2.08 -0.64 17.98
N ALA A 170 1.30 -0.27 16.96
CA ALA A 170 1.29 -0.95 15.67
C ALA A 170 2.69 -0.98 15.03
N GLN A 171 3.36 0.17 14.89
CA GLN A 171 4.70 0.22 14.28
C GLN A 171 5.72 -0.64 15.04
N GLU A 172 5.73 -0.61 16.38
CA GLU A 172 6.64 -1.43 17.18
C GLU A 172 6.39 -2.93 16.92
N SER A 173 5.12 -3.32 16.84
CA SER A 173 4.71 -4.70 16.57
C SER A 173 5.10 -5.13 15.15
N VAL A 174 4.86 -4.29 14.16
CA VAL A 174 5.27 -4.50 12.77
C VAL A 174 6.80 -4.56 12.65
N GLY A 175 7.54 -3.70 13.36
CA GLY A 175 9.01 -3.72 13.38
C GLY A 175 9.58 -5.03 13.92
N LYS A 176 8.99 -5.57 15.00
CA LYS A 176 9.33 -6.92 15.52
C LYS A 176 9.04 -8.00 14.47
N LEU A 177 7.87 -7.94 13.84
CA LEU A 177 7.46 -8.90 12.80
C LEU A 177 8.40 -8.86 11.57
N LEU A 178 8.77 -7.65 11.12
CA LEU A 178 9.72 -7.42 10.04
C LEU A 178 11.09 -8.03 10.37
N GLY A 179 11.54 -7.90 11.62
CA GLY A 179 12.76 -8.53 12.12
C GLY A 179 12.71 -10.06 12.11
N MET A 180 11.57 -10.66 12.45
CA MET A 180 11.36 -12.11 12.38
C MET A 180 11.40 -12.61 10.93
N SER A 181 10.72 -11.93 10.01
CA SER A 181 10.80 -12.23 8.57
C SER A 181 12.22 -12.09 8.04
N ALA A 182 12.93 -11.03 8.42
CA ALA A 182 14.32 -10.83 8.02
C ALA A 182 15.24 -11.96 8.52
N ALA A 183 15.01 -12.47 9.73
CA ALA A 183 15.77 -13.61 10.26
C ALA A 183 15.50 -14.91 9.51
N GLN A 184 14.28 -15.13 9.01
CA GLN A 184 13.95 -16.30 8.19
C GLN A 184 14.46 -16.18 6.75
N LEU A 185 14.43 -14.97 6.18
CA LEU A 185 14.59 -14.77 4.73
C LEU A 185 15.95 -14.20 4.32
N ASN A 186 16.70 -13.57 5.23
CA ASN A 186 17.97 -12.88 4.95
C ASN A 186 17.85 -11.89 3.77
N PRO A 187 16.95 -10.90 3.85
CA PRO A 187 16.63 -10.00 2.75
C PRO A 187 17.85 -9.16 2.36
N VAL A 188 17.98 -8.92 1.05
CA VAL A 188 19.05 -8.06 0.54
C VAL A 188 18.68 -6.59 0.57
N ARG A 189 17.39 -6.25 0.58
CA ARG A 189 16.87 -4.88 0.64
C ARG A 189 15.53 -4.84 1.40
N VAL A 190 15.21 -3.68 1.95
CA VAL A 190 13.85 -3.29 2.31
C VAL A 190 13.40 -2.17 1.38
N LEU A 191 12.19 -2.26 0.83
CA LEU A 191 11.56 -1.20 0.05
C LEU A 191 10.67 -0.38 0.96
N GLY A 192 10.95 0.91 1.12
CA GLY A 192 10.12 1.86 1.85
C GLY A 192 9.25 2.65 0.88
N HIS A 193 7.93 2.54 0.99
CA HIS A 193 6.95 3.13 0.06
C HIS A 193 6.53 4.56 0.43
N GLY A 194 7.34 5.30 1.19
CA GLY A 194 7.01 6.66 1.62
C GLY A 194 6.01 6.71 2.77
N ASP A 195 5.73 7.95 3.18
CA ASP A 195 5.23 8.29 4.50
C ASP A 195 6.08 7.59 5.56
N ASN A 196 7.36 7.95 5.52
CA ASN A 196 8.37 7.41 6.42
C ASN A 196 8.28 8.06 7.79
N ILE A 197 7.75 9.29 7.89
CA ILE A 197 7.75 10.11 9.12
C ILE A 197 6.43 10.92 9.23
N TYR A 198 5.44 10.37 9.93
CA TYR A 198 4.19 11.08 10.26
C TYR A 198 4.37 12.10 11.39
N TRP A 199 3.67 13.25 11.37
CA TRP A 199 2.65 13.64 10.37
C TRP A 199 3.18 14.54 9.25
N ASN A 200 4.31 15.23 9.47
CA ASN A 200 4.77 16.32 8.61
C ASN A 200 6.26 16.24 8.30
N GLY A 201 6.80 15.02 8.26
CA GLY A 201 8.22 14.79 8.02
C GLY A 201 9.05 15.37 9.16
N VAL A 202 10.25 15.83 8.83
CA VAL A 202 11.24 16.34 9.78
C VAL A 202 11.52 17.83 9.57
N GLY A 203 12.09 18.47 10.57
CA GLY A 203 12.73 19.77 10.51
C GLY A 203 14.22 19.67 10.86
N ALA A 204 14.96 20.77 10.72
CA ALA A 204 16.41 20.75 10.92
C ALA A 204 16.81 20.43 12.37
N ASP A 205 15.99 20.82 13.34
CA ASP A 205 16.30 20.68 14.76
C ASP A 205 15.91 19.29 15.29
N ASP A 206 15.02 18.56 14.60
CA ASP A 206 14.48 17.29 15.09
C ASP A 206 14.78 16.08 14.20
N VAL A 207 15.32 16.23 12.98
CA VAL A 207 15.58 15.12 12.06
C VAL A 207 16.33 13.97 12.73
N LYS A 208 17.39 14.27 13.48
CA LYS A 208 18.17 13.22 14.17
C LYS A 208 17.33 12.47 15.20
N TYR A 209 16.55 13.21 15.99
CA TYR A 209 15.69 12.63 17.02
C TYR A 209 14.59 11.77 16.38
N ARG A 210 13.90 12.30 15.38
CA ARG A 210 12.83 11.60 14.66
C ARG A 210 13.36 10.31 14.05
N MET A 211 14.43 10.36 13.27
CA MET A 211 15.03 9.17 12.66
C MET A 211 15.51 8.15 13.70
N THR A 212 16.03 8.60 14.85
CA THR A 212 16.42 7.70 15.94
C THR A 212 15.21 6.96 16.52
N GLU A 213 14.15 7.68 16.86
CA GLU A 213 12.98 7.09 17.53
C GLU A 213 12.10 6.27 16.59
N THR A 214 11.88 6.73 15.37
CA THR A 214 10.87 6.17 14.46
C THR A 214 11.44 5.17 13.45
N PHE A 215 12.75 5.21 13.19
CA PHE A 215 13.43 4.29 12.29
C PHE A 215 14.44 3.40 13.04
N GLU A 216 15.49 3.98 13.63
CA GLU A 216 16.61 3.20 14.17
C GLU A 216 16.19 2.27 15.31
N LYS A 217 15.41 2.77 16.29
CA LYS A 217 14.92 1.97 17.41
C LYS A 217 13.87 0.94 16.97
N MET A 218 12.94 1.34 16.09
CA MET A 218 11.82 0.50 15.64
C MET A 218 12.29 -0.70 14.83
N TYR A 219 13.31 -0.52 13.99
CA TYR A 219 13.84 -1.56 13.11
C TYR A 219 15.21 -2.05 13.56
N SER A 220 15.42 -2.18 14.88
CA SER A 220 16.71 -2.51 15.50
C SER A 220 17.07 -4.00 15.54
N ALA A 221 16.22 -4.88 15.01
CA ALA A 221 16.48 -6.32 15.01
C ALA A 221 17.85 -6.65 14.36
N PRO A 222 18.66 -7.56 14.93
CA PRO A 222 19.97 -7.89 14.35
C PRO A 222 19.90 -8.36 12.90
N SER A 223 18.83 -9.07 12.52
CA SER A 223 18.55 -9.53 11.16
C SER A 223 18.27 -8.40 10.15
N LEU A 224 17.94 -7.20 10.63
CA LEU A 224 17.72 -5.99 9.80
C LEU A 224 18.89 -5.02 9.85
N ALA A 225 19.83 -5.19 10.78
CA ALA A 225 20.81 -4.17 11.13
C ALA A 225 21.66 -3.68 9.93
N ASN A 226 21.92 -4.59 8.99
CA ASN A 226 22.77 -4.36 7.82
C ASN A 226 22.02 -4.39 6.49
N VAL A 227 20.68 -4.38 6.50
CA VAL A 227 19.87 -4.43 5.29
C VAL A 227 19.60 -2.99 4.82
N PRO A 228 20.02 -2.59 3.61
CA PRO A 228 19.69 -1.27 3.07
C PRO A 228 18.20 -1.08 2.81
N TRP A 229 17.68 0.09 3.19
CA TRP A 229 16.31 0.53 2.92
C TRP A 229 16.31 1.49 1.74
N LEU A 230 15.56 1.14 0.69
CA LEU A 230 15.35 1.97 -0.49
C LEU A 230 14.03 2.73 -0.29
N ASN A 231 14.12 3.99 0.11
CA ASN A 231 12.95 4.79 0.47
C ASN A 231 12.58 5.77 -0.65
N VAL A 232 11.30 6.14 -0.66
CA VAL A 232 10.75 7.27 -1.42
C VAL A 232 10.03 8.22 -0.45
N ALA A 233 9.64 9.41 -0.90
CA ALA A 233 8.82 10.34 -0.12
C ALA A 233 7.33 10.10 -0.37
N GLY A 234 6.54 10.08 0.70
CA GLY A 234 5.11 10.30 0.65
C GLY A 234 4.73 11.75 0.97
N ASN A 235 3.44 12.06 0.97
CA ASN A 235 2.97 13.43 1.21
C ASN A 235 3.30 13.90 2.62
N HIS A 236 3.25 13.02 3.62
CA HIS A 236 3.56 13.40 5.00
C HIS A 236 5.04 13.77 5.15
N ASP A 237 5.92 13.09 4.44
CA ASP A 237 7.37 13.37 4.44
C ASP A 237 7.72 14.78 3.96
N ILE A 238 6.85 15.38 3.13
CA ILE A 238 7.02 16.73 2.55
C ILE A 238 6.04 17.77 3.12
N GLY A 239 5.27 17.43 4.16
CA GLY A 239 4.44 18.38 4.93
C GLY A 239 2.92 18.27 4.75
N GLY A 240 2.41 17.14 4.26
CA GLY A 240 1.00 16.93 3.89
C GLY A 240 -0.06 17.06 5.00
N SER A 241 0.28 17.30 6.27
CA SER A 241 -0.69 17.36 7.38
C SER A 241 -0.68 18.65 8.20
N ALA A 242 0.21 19.61 7.95
CA ALA A 242 0.18 20.92 8.58
C ALA A 242 0.92 21.93 7.71
N TYR A 243 1.61 22.89 8.34
CA TYR A 243 2.46 23.81 7.62
C TYR A 243 3.80 23.18 7.20
N ILE A 244 4.33 23.64 6.07
CA ILE A 244 5.62 23.19 5.52
C ILE A 244 6.79 23.84 6.27
N CYS A 245 6.65 25.13 6.63
CA CYS A 245 7.75 25.91 7.22
C CYS A 245 7.93 25.66 8.72
N GLY A 246 9.18 25.56 9.17
CA GLY A 246 9.55 25.38 10.57
C GLY A 246 10.60 24.29 10.76
N ASP A 247 11.28 24.31 11.92
CA ASP A 247 12.49 23.50 12.14
C ASP A 247 12.28 22.28 13.04
N SER A 248 11.07 22.05 13.56
CA SER A 248 10.73 20.84 14.34
C SER A 248 9.24 20.49 14.29
N ASP A 249 8.91 19.22 14.57
CA ASP A 249 7.55 18.63 14.51
C ASP A 249 6.47 19.45 15.23
N THR A 250 6.83 20.08 16.36
CA THR A 250 5.90 20.83 17.21
C THR A 250 5.89 22.34 16.92
N THR A 251 6.69 22.81 15.96
CA THR A 251 6.88 24.24 15.68
C THR A 251 6.72 24.60 14.20
N PHE A 252 6.04 23.76 13.43
CA PHE A 252 5.67 24.13 12.06
C PHE A 252 4.68 25.30 12.08
N ARG A 253 4.88 26.25 11.16
CA ARG A 253 4.20 27.53 11.11
C ARG A 253 3.95 27.96 9.68
N LYS A 254 3.02 28.89 9.49
CA LYS A 254 2.80 29.52 8.20
C LYS A 254 4.11 30.08 7.62
N CYS A 255 4.33 29.82 6.34
CA CYS A 255 5.40 30.42 5.56
C CYS A 255 5.12 31.92 5.34
N THR A 256 6.16 32.74 5.43
CA THR A 256 6.10 34.20 5.28
C THR A 256 6.17 34.65 3.82
N SER A 257 6.62 33.79 2.91
CA SER A 257 6.70 34.05 1.47
C SER A 257 6.71 32.75 0.65
N THR A 258 6.43 32.87 -0.65
CA THR A 258 6.54 31.74 -1.59
C THR A 258 7.95 31.18 -1.65
N ALA A 259 8.97 32.05 -1.61
CA ALA A 259 10.37 31.63 -1.62
C ALA A 259 10.72 30.80 -0.36
N GLU A 260 10.23 31.21 0.81
CA GLU A 260 10.42 30.45 2.05
C GLU A 260 9.72 29.08 1.96
N MET A 261 8.46 29.05 1.49
CA MET A 261 7.72 27.80 1.34
C MET A 261 8.45 26.81 0.42
N LEU A 262 8.92 27.24 -0.74
CA LEU A 262 9.68 26.38 -1.66
C LEU A 262 11.00 25.90 -1.04
N THR A 263 11.68 26.76 -0.27
CA THR A 263 12.90 26.40 0.45
C THR A 263 12.64 25.31 1.48
N TYR A 264 11.59 25.46 2.30
CA TYR A 264 11.24 24.45 3.29
C TYR A 264 10.70 23.17 2.67
N LEU A 265 9.97 23.26 1.56
CA LEU A 265 9.51 22.11 0.79
C LEU A 265 10.70 21.26 0.30
N ASP A 266 11.75 21.89 -0.26
CA ASP A 266 13.01 21.21 -0.60
C ASP A 266 13.73 20.67 0.65
N LYS A 267 13.71 21.42 1.75
CA LYS A 267 14.37 21.05 3.02
C LYS A 267 13.74 19.80 3.64
N LYS A 268 12.41 19.65 3.58
CA LYS A 268 11.68 18.46 4.08
C LYS A 268 12.20 17.17 3.46
N PHE A 269 12.43 17.18 2.16
CA PHE A 269 13.05 16.07 1.43
C PHE A 269 14.55 15.95 1.76
N THR A 270 15.30 17.06 1.65
CA THR A 270 16.76 17.05 1.76
C THR A 270 17.26 16.58 3.12
N LEU A 271 16.54 16.90 4.20
CA LEU A 271 16.87 16.42 5.55
C LEU A 271 16.80 14.90 5.67
N GLN A 272 15.89 14.26 4.93
CA GLN A 272 15.79 12.79 4.87
C GLN A 272 16.81 12.21 3.89
N SER A 273 17.00 12.82 2.72
CA SER A 273 17.93 12.29 1.71
C SER A 273 19.39 12.31 2.16
N THR A 274 19.75 13.25 3.03
CA THR A 274 21.10 13.41 3.57
C THR A 274 21.31 12.74 4.92
N TYR A 275 20.27 12.09 5.48
CA TYR A 275 20.40 11.38 6.75
C TYR A 275 21.32 10.16 6.61
N VAL A 276 22.23 10.03 7.58
CA VAL A 276 23.15 8.89 7.68
C VAL A 276 22.85 8.13 8.98
N SER A 277 22.53 6.85 8.84
CA SER A 277 22.25 5.98 9.99
C SER A 277 23.48 5.85 10.90
N PRO A 278 23.34 6.01 12.23
CA PRO A 278 24.44 5.81 13.18
C PRO A 278 24.82 4.33 13.34
N ASN A 279 23.99 3.39 12.89
CA ASN A 279 24.33 1.97 12.86
C ASN A 279 25.36 1.64 11.74
N ALA A 280 25.97 2.67 11.13
CA ALA A 280 27.01 2.57 10.12
C ALA A 280 28.39 2.21 10.70
N ASN A 281 28.53 1.08 11.39
CA ASN A 281 29.81 0.67 11.98
C ASN A 281 30.57 -0.31 11.07
N ASN A 282 31.65 0.19 10.47
CA ASN A 282 32.73 -0.52 9.77
C ASN A 282 32.37 -1.28 8.47
N CYS A 283 32.73 -0.62 7.37
CA CYS A 283 33.02 -1.11 6.02
C CYS A 283 31.98 -0.90 4.89
N HIS A 284 30.65 -0.94 5.08
CA HIS A 284 29.71 -0.71 3.94
C HIS A 284 28.31 -0.15 4.32
N LEU A 285 28.14 0.50 5.47
CA LEU A 285 26.82 0.72 6.08
C LEU A 285 26.23 2.14 6.00
N TRP A 286 26.85 3.06 5.26
CA TRP A 286 26.27 4.38 5.00
C TRP A 286 24.99 4.34 4.13
N TYR A 287 24.58 3.15 3.69
CA TYR A 287 23.41 2.91 2.85
C TYR A 287 22.20 2.33 3.59
N ARG A 288 22.26 2.18 4.92
CA ARG A 288 21.11 1.61 5.65
C ARG A 288 19.83 2.39 5.38
N TRP A 289 19.93 3.72 5.31
CA TRP A 289 18.90 4.60 4.78
C TRP A 289 19.34 5.10 3.41
N LYS A 290 18.59 4.81 2.35
CA LYS A 290 18.89 5.27 0.99
C LYS A 290 17.67 5.97 0.39
N MET A 291 17.82 7.28 0.18
CA MET A 291 16.82 8.13 -0.46
C MET A 291 17.51 9.33 -1.15
N PRO A 292 18.46 9.09 -2.07
CA PRO A 292 19.40 10.13 -2.52
C PRO A 292 18.76 11.25 -3.34
N ASP A 293 17.62 10.99 -3.98
CA ASP A 293 16.94 11.93 -4.87
C ASP A 293 15.46 11.48 -5.03
N HIS A 294 14.61 12.36 -5.57
CA HIS A 294 13.20 12.07 -5.87
C HIS A 294 13.04 10.93 -6.89
N TYR A 295 14.07 10.70 -7.70
CA TYR A 295 14.17 9.53 -8.57
C TYR A 295 15.55 8.89 -8.50
N TYR A 296 15.60 7.57 -8.33
CA TYR A 296 16.83 6.81 -8.49
C TYR A 296 16.56 5.33 -8.77
N VAL A 297 17.52 4.66 -9.42
CA VAL A 297 17.46 3.22 -9.69
C VAL A 297 18.46 2.49 -8.82
N GLU A 298 18.01 1.40 -8.19
CA GLU A 298 18.89 0.41 -7.57
C GLU A 298 18.84 -0.87 -8.40
N ARG A 299 19.99 -1.32 -8.91
CA ARG A 299 20.14 -2.67 -9.45
C ARG A 299 20.68 -3.60 -8.37
N VAL A 300 19.99 -4.71 -8.15
CA VAL A 300 20.43 -5.78 -7.23
C VAL A 300 20.70 -7.05 -8.02
N THR A 301 21.87 -7.66 -7.78
CA THR A 301 22.29 -8.91 -8.43
C THR A 301 22.71 -9.92 -7.39
N LYS A 302 22.08 -11.09 -7.39
CA LYS A 302 22.41 -12.20 -6.48
C LYS A 302 21.95 -13.51 -7.10
N GLY A 303 22.72 -14.59 -6.93
CA GLY A 303 22.31 -15.91 -7.42
C GLY A 303 22.12 -16.02 -8.94
N GLY A 304 22.71 -15.10 -9.72
CA GLY A 304 22.56 -15.06 -11.18
C GLY A 304 21.25 -14.42 -11.68
N ILE A 305 20.48 -13.78 -10.80
CA ILE A 305 19.31 -12.97 -11.16
C ILE A 305 19.56 -11.50 -10.92
N THR A 306 18.89 -10.66 -11.69
CA THR A 306 18.99 -9.20 -11.64
C THR A 306 17.63 -8.56 -11.45
N VAL A 307 17.54 -7.59 -10.53
CA VAL A 307 16.32 -6.82 -10.26
C VAL A 307 16.66 -5.35 -10.31
N ASP A 308 15.95 -4.61 -11.16
CA ASP A 308 16.00 -3.14 -11.16
C ASP A 308 14.80 -2.59 -10.40
N ILE A 309 15.09 -1.72 -9.44
CA ILE A 309 14.10 -1.07 -8.58
C ILE A 309 14.14 0.42 -8.90
N PHE A 310 13.07 0.90 -9.52
CA PHE A 310 12.85 2.28 -9.91
C PHE A 310 12.11 2.98 -8.77
N ASN A 311 12.83 3.79 -8.00
CA ASN A 311 12.28 4.56 -6.90
C ASN A 311 11.89 5.93 -7.46
N LEU A 312 10.61 6.29 -7.36
CA LEU A 312 10.07 7.47 -8.05
C LEU A 312 9.12 8.27 -7.16
N ASP A 313 8.99 9.56 -7.48
CA ASP A 313 8.09 10.48 -6.79
C ASP A 313 6.72 10.53 -7.50
N THR A 314 5.66 10.33 -6.72
CA THR A 314 4.25 10.41 -7.18
C THR A 314 3.41 11.41 -6.38
N ASN A 315 4.03 12.35 -5.67
CA ASN A 315 3.32 13.31 -4.83
C ASN A 315 2.43 14.27 -5.64
N GLU A 316 2.48 14.27 -6.98
CA GLU A 316 1.55 14.98 -7.85
C GLU A 316 0.15 14.35 -7.93
N ALA A 317 -0.09 13.25 -7.19
CA ALA A 317 -1.39 12.62 -7.07
C ALA A 317 -2.52 13.62 -6.78
N THR A 318 -3.69 13.37 -7.37
CA THR A 318 -4.83 14.29 -7.31
C THR A 318 -5.59 14.19 -6.00
N THR A 319 -5.57 13.03 -5.36
CA THR A 319 -6.23 12.81 -4.08
C THR A 319 -5.16 12.72 -2.99
N HIS A 320 -5.26 13.58 -1.97
CA HIS A 320 -4.32 13.66 -0.84
C HIS A 320 -2.82 13.79 -1.21
N GLY A 321 -2.51 14.21 -2.44
CA GLY A 321 -1.15 14.51 -2.91
C GLY A 321 -0.81 15.99 -2.81
N ALA A 322 -0.29 16.55 -3.90
CA ALA A 322 0.25 17.91 -3.95
C ALA A 322 -0.73 18.98 -3.44
N GLN A 323 -2.02 18.82 -3.73
CA GLN A 323 -3.05 19.75 -3.26
C GLN A 323 -3.07 19.84 -1.72
N GLN A 324 -2.97 18.71 -1.03
CA GLN A 324 -2.98 18.66 0.43
C GLN A 324 -1.72 19.33 1.01
N VAL A 325 -0.56 18.98 0.46
CA VAL A 325 0.75 19.56 0.85
C VAL A 325 0.75 21.08 0.63
N CYS A 326 0.33 21.54 -0.54
CA CYS A 326 0.42 22.94 -0.92
C CYS A 326 -0.66 23.82 -0.27
N CYS A 327 -1.86 23.29 -0.04
CA CYS A 327 -2.90 24.05 0.65
C CYS A 327 -2.59 24.24 2.14
N GLN A 328 -1.95 23.27 2.82
CA GLN A 328 -1.69 23.35 4.26
C GLN A 328 -2.98 23.60 5.08
N CYS A 329 -4.13 23.12 4.58
CA CYS A 329 -5.47 23.41 5.09
C CYS A 329 -5.62 23.05 6.57
N PHE A 330 -5.09 21.89 6.91
CA PHE A 330 -4.96 21.40 8.26
C PHE A 330 -4.16 22.36 9.15
N GLY A 331 -3.00 22.85 8.69
CA GLY A 331 -2.22 23.86 9.41
C GLY A 331 -3.03 25.14 9.70
N GLN A 332 -3.96 25.50 8.81
CA GLN A 332 -4.87 26.64 8.99
C GLN A 332 -6.09 26.35 9.90
N GLY A 333 -6.15 25.18 10.54
CA GLY A 333 -7.25 24.77 11.42
C GLY A 333 -8.47 24.16 10.71
N GLY A 334 -8.32 23.75 9.45
CA GLY A 334 -9.38 23.08 8.70
C GLY A 334 -9.72 21.69 9.26
N THR A 335 -11.00 21.33 9.20
CA THR A 335 -11.49 19.96 9.45
C THR A 335 -11.29 19.07 8.21
N ALA A 336 -11.35 17.75 8.38
CA ALA A 336 -11.23 16.81 7.24
C ALA A 336 -12.17 17.16 6.09
N SER A 337 -13.47 17.32 6.37
CA SER A 337 -14.46 17.65 5.33
C SER A 337 -14.20 18.98 4.60
N GLN A 338 -13.62 19.97 5.29
CA GLN A 338 -13.22 21.22 4.67
C GLN A 338 -11.98 21.03 3.79
N CYS A 339 -10.99 20.28 4.27
CA CYS A 339 -9.75 20.05 3.54
C CYS A 339 -9.91 19.09 2.35
N ASP A 340 -10.90 18.20 2.36
CA ASP A 340 -11.21 17.32 1.24
C ASP A 340 -11.80 18.08 0.03
N ASN A 341 -12.38 19.25 0.29
CA ASN A 341 -13.06 20.07 -0.74
C ASN A 341 -12.37 21.43 -0.96
N ILE A 342 -11.15 21.60 -0.44
CA ILE A 342 -10.43 22.87 -0.48
C ILE A 342 -9.91 23.18 -1.88
N ASN A 343 -10.02 24.42 -2.32
CA ASN A 343 -9.56 24.87 -3.64
C ASN A 343 -8.53 26.00 -3.54
N ALA A 344 -7.79 26.22 -4.63
CA ALA A 344 -6.91 27.36 -4.76
C ALA A 344 -7.69 28.67 -4.57
N GLY A 345 -7.16 29.57 -3.72
CA GLY A 345 -7.78 30.86 -3.42
C GLY A 345 -8.71 30.84 -2.20
N ASP A 346 -9.06 29.66 -1.68
CA ASP A 346 -9.74 29.59 -0.39
C ASP A 346 -8.81 30.11 0.73
N PRO A 347 -9.32 30.86 1.73
CA PRO A 347 -8.50 31.39 2.82
C PRO A 347 -7.72 30.31 3.59
N MET A 348 -8.23 29.07 3.62
CA MET A 348 -7.55 27.93 4.25
C MET A 348 -6.57 27.20 3.31
N CYS A 349 -6.50 27.53 2.02
CA CYS A 349 -5.50 26.99 1.10
C CYS A 349 -4.37 28.01 0.86
N ALA A 350 -3.17 27.73 1.37
CA ALA A 350 -2.01 28.62 1.33
C ALA A 350 -2.32 30.04 1.86
N GLY A 351 -3.30 30.18 2.76
CA GLY A 351 -3.74 31.49 3.26
C GLY A 351 -4.51 32.33 2.24
N GLY A 352 -5.07 31.73 1.18
CA GLY A 352 -5.71 32.41 0.05
C GLY A 352 -4.74 32.84 -1.06
N ASP A 353 -3.43 32.60 -0.91
CA ASP A 353 -2.43 32.99 -1.89
C ASP A 353 -2.35 31.97 -3.05
N THR A 354 -3.00 32.30 -4.16
CA THR A 354 -3.02 31.47 -5.37
C THR A 354 -1.65 31.36 -6.04
N GLY A 355 -0.80 32.39 -5.92
CA GLY A 355 0.55 32.38 -6.47
C GLY A 355 1.48 31.45 -5.69
N MET A 356 1.41 31.51 -4.36
CA MET A 356 2.09 30.58 -3.47
C MET A 356 1.63 29.14 -3.74
N PHE A 357 0.32 28.89 -3.69
CA PHE A 357 -0.24 27.56 -3.96
C PHE A 357 0.25 27.01 -5.31
N LYS A 358 0.15 27.80 -6.39
CA LYS A 358 0.58 27.37 -7.73
C LYS A 358 2.07 27.05 -7.76
N ALA A 359 2.92 27.87 -7.16
CA ALA A 359 4.37 27.63 -7.15
C ALA A 359 4.73 26.32 -6.44
N CYS A 360 4.05 25.98 -5.33
CA CYS A 360 4.22 24.69 -4.66
C CYS A 360 3.76 23.53 -5.56
N MET A 361 2.58 23.63 -6.17
CA MET A 361 2.05 22.60 -7.07
C MET A 361 3.00 22.36 -8.25
N ASP A 362 3.50 23.43 -8.88
CA ASP A 362 4.44 23.36 -10.00
C ASP A 362 5.75 22.67 -9.59
N LYS A 363 6.23 22.92 -8.36
CA LYS A 363 7.43 22.28 -7.81
C LYS A 363 7.25 20.77 -7.66
N ILE A 364 6.16 20.33 -7.02
CA ILE A 364 5.86 18.90 -6.84
C ILE A 364 5.61 18.21 -8.19
N GLN A 365 4.86 18.86 -9.10
CA GLN A 365 4.67 18.36 -10.46
C GLN A 365 6.00 18.20 -11.21
N GLY A 366 6.95 19.13 -11.00
CA GLY A 366 8.30 19.04 -11.57
C GLY A 366 9.08 17.81 -11.09
N TRP A 367 8.98 17.44 -9.81
CA TRP A 367 9.59 16.21 -9.29
C TRP A 367 9.00 14.94 -9.92
N ALA A 368 7.68 14.89 -10.06
CA ALA A 368 6.99 13.77 -10.72
C ALA A 368 7.31 13.67 -12.22
N ASP A 369 7.36 14.79 -12.92
CA ASP A 369 7.70 14.81 -14.36
C ASP A 369 9.15 14.39 -14.61
N GLN A 370 10.08 14.82 -13.75
CA GLN A 370 11.46 14.40 -13.81
C GLN A 370 11.61 12.90 -13.48
N SER A 371 10.86 12.41 -12.49
CA SER A 371 10.79 10.98 -12.16
C SER A 371 10.27 10.14 -13.31
N TYR A 372 9.15 10.55 -13.92
CA TYR A 372 8.57 9.88 -15.08
C TYR A 372 9.55 9.83 -16.26
N LYS A 373 10.18 10.97 -16.59
CA LYS A 373 11.14 11.07 -17.69
C LYS A 373 12.33 10.14 -17.49
N ASN A 374 12.88 10.10 -16.27
CA ASN A 374 14.02 9.24 -15.96
C ASN A 374 13.62 7.76 -15.92
N ALA A 375 12.48 7.43 -15.33
CA ALA A 375 11.93 6.07 -15.31
C ALA A 375 11.73 5.53 -16.73
N LEU A 376 11.16 6.33 -17.64
CA LEU A 376 10.98 5.94 -19.04
C LEU A 376 12.32 5.62 -19.73
N ARG A 377 13.34 6.45 -19.51
CA ARG A 377 14.70 6.25 -20.04
C ARG A 377 15.31 4.95 -19.50
N ASP A 378 15.28 4.76 -18.19
CA ASP A 378 16.01 3.66 -17.54
C ASP A 378 15.27 2.32 -17.69
N LEU A 379 13.93 2.31 -17.72
CA LEU A 379 13.14 1.10 -18.03
C LEU A 379 13.43 0.57 -19.44
N ALA A 380 13.58 1.48 -20.41
CA ALA A 380 13.93 1.14 -21.78
C ALA A 380 15.37 0.59 -21.89
N ALA A 381 16.29 1.09 -21.06
CA ALA A 381 17.67 0.62 -21.00
C ALA A 381 17.85 -0.66 -20.15
N SER A 382 16.88 -0.98 -19.29
CA SER A 382 16.99 -2.08 -18.33
C SER A 382 16.92 -3.45 -18.99
N THR A 383 17.96 -4.25 -18.72
CA THR A 383 18.07 -5.67 -19.09
C THR A 383 17.83 -6.60 -17.90
N ALA A 384 17.30 -6.09 -16.78
CA ALA A 384 17.09 -6.89 -15.58
C ALA A 384 16.02 -7.97 -15.77
N ASP A 385 16.17 -9.10 -15.07
CA ASP A 385 15.17 -10.17 -15.07
C ASP A 385 13.83 -9.70 -14.51
N PHE A 386 13.87 -8.85 -13.47
CA PHE A 386 12.67 -8.23 -12.90
C PHE A 386 12.83 -6.71 -12.82
N LYS A 387 11.70 -6.02 -13.04
CA LYS A 387 11.60 -4.56 -12.99
C LYS A 387 10.50 -4.19 -12.01
N ILE A 388 10.85 -3.48 -10.95
CA ILE A 388 9.96 -3.09 -9.86
C ILE A 388 9.90 -1.57 -9.77
N ILE A 389 8.70 -1.01 -9.68
CA ILE A 389 8.50 0.38 -9.27
C ILE A 389 8.23 0.41 -7.76
N ASN A 390 8.98 1.26 -7.06
CA ASN A 390 8.77 1.59 -5.65
C ASN A 390 8.36 3.06 -5.57
N THR A 391 7.17 3.35 -5.02
CA THR A 391 6.63 4.70 -4.94
C THR A 391 5.63 4.84 -3.80
N HIS A 392 4.99 5.99 -3.64
CA HIS A 392 3.99 6.23 -2.59
C HIS A 392 2.54 6.06 -3.05
N TYR A 393 2.16 6.58 -4.22
CA TYR A 393 0.78 6.53 -4.70
C TYR A 393 0.54 5.44 -5.74
N SER A 394 -0.66 4.86 -5.72
CA SER A 394 -1.20 4.07 -6.83
C SER A 394 -1.98 4.95 -7.82
N PRO A 395 -1.74 4.82 -9.14
CA PRO A 395 -2.45 5.63 -10.12
C PRO A 395 -3.97 5.44 -10.07
N GLN A 396 -4.44 4.19 -10.05
CA GLN A 396 -5.85 3.83 -10.18
C GLN A 396 -6.74 4.26 -9.00
N TYR A 397 -6.16 4.64 -7.87
CA TYR A 397 -6.90 5.07 -6.68
C TYR A 397 -6.73 6.56 -6.37
N HIS A 398 -5.62 7.19 -6.81
CA HIS A 398 -5.24 8.53 -6.33
C HIS A 398 -5.01 9.56 -7.42
N MET A 399 -5.21 9.18 -8.69
CA MET A 399 -4.91 10.05 -9.82
C MET A 399 -6.09 10.22 -10.76
N ASP A 400 -6.12 11.35 -11.47
CA ASP A 400 -7.07 11.59 -12.55
C ASP A 400 -6.77 10.74 -13.80
N ALA A 401 -7.76 10.59 -14.68
CA ALA A 401 -7.65 9.74 -15.87
C ALA A 401 -6.41 10.02 -16.76
N PRO A 402 -5.98 11.28 -16.99
CA PRO A 402 -4.74 11.54 -17.72
C PRO A 402 -3.49 10.99 -17.03
N ARG A 403 -3.37 11.12 -15.71
CA ARG A 403 -2.24 10.60 -14.94
C ARG A 403 -2.29 9.08 -14.80
N ILE A 404 -3.47 8.49 -14.61
CA ILE A 404 -3.67 7.03 -14.67
C ILE A 404 -3.08 6.50 -15.98
N LYS A 405 -3.52 7.07 -17.11
CA LYS A 405 -3.04 6.67 -18.43
C LYS A 405 -1.52 6.83 -18.56
N LYS A 406 -0.96 7.98 -18.13
CA LYS A 406 0.48 8.27 -18.17
C LYS A 406 1.29 7.16 -17.47
N TRP A 407 0.95 6.84 -16.23
CA TRP A 407 1.68 5.83 -15.46
C TRP A 407 1.42 4.40 -15.95
N PHE A 408 0.20 4.09 -16.36
CA PHE A 408 -0.13 2.79 -16.96
C PHE A 408 0.66 2.54 -18.26
N ASP A 409 0.73 3.53 -19.15
CA ASP A 409 1.53 3.45 -20.37
C ASP A 409 3.01 3.17 -20.06
N LEU A 410 3.57 3.84 -19.04
CA LEU A 410 4.94 3.59 -18.60
C LEU A 410 5.14 2.15 -18.11
N THR A 411 4.22 1.60 -17.30
CA THR A 411 4.34 0.20 -16.85
C THR A 411 4.26 -0.80 -17.99
N LYS A 412 3.36 -0.56 -18.94
CA LYS A 412 3.16 -1.40 -20.12
C LYS A 412 4.36 -1.38 -21.05
N THR A 413 4.84 -0.19 -21.41
CA THR A 413 5.97 -0.02 -22.32
C THR A 413 7.29 -0.46 -21.66
N GLY A 414 7.44 -0.24 -20.36
CA GLY A 414 8.65 -0.61 -19.62
C GLY A 414 8.77 -2.10 -19.28
N GLY A 415 7.67 -2.87 -19.39
CA GLY A 415 7.63 -4.26 -18.94
C GLY A 415 7.78 -4.36 -17.42
N VAL A 416 7.07 -3.50 -16.68
CA VAL A 416 7.13 -3.48 -15.21
C VAL A 416 6.39 -4.68 -14.64
N HIS A 417 7.03 -5.40 -13.73
CA HIS A 417 6.47 -6.59 -13.12
C HIS A 417 5.59 -6.25 -11.93
N ALA A 418 6.09 -5.40 -11.04
CA ALA A 418 5.39 -5.00 -9.84
C ALA A 418 5.54 -3.50 -9.58
N TRP A 419 4.45 -2.88 -9.16
CA TRP A 419 4.35 -1.53 -8.62
C TRP A 419 3.97 -1.65 -7.16
N PHE A 420 4.85 -1.22 -6.26
CA PHE A 420 4.55 -1.17 -4.84
C PHE A 420 4.31 0.27 -4.39
N ASN A 421 3.26 0.46 -3.61
CA ASN A 421 2.90 1.77 -3.08
C ASN A 421 2.33 1.67 -1.66
N GLY A 422 2.36 2.79 -0.96
CA GLY A 422 1.74 2.98 0.34
C GLY A 422 0.45 3.82 0.22
N HIS A 423 0.38 4.89 1.01
CA HIS A 423 -0.60 5.98 1.04
C HIS A 423 -1.99 5.58 1.54
N THR A 424 -2.60 4.57 0.93
CA THR A 424 -3.80 4.00 1.50
C THR A 424 -3.38 3.01 2.55
N HIS A 425 -3.90 3.19 3.77
CA HIS A 425 -3.41 2.47 4.95
C HIS A 425 -3.89 1.00 5.05
N GLY A 426 -3.81 0.24 3.97
CA GLY A 426 -4.25 -1.14 3.87
C GLY A 426 -3.51 -1.90 2.77
N PHE A 427 -3.98 -3.10 2.47
CA PHE A 427 -3.36 -3.97 1.47
C PHE A 427 -4.34 -4.42 0.38
N ASN A 428 -3.87 -4.39 -0.86
CA ASN A 428 -4.55 -5.00 -1.98
C ASN A 428 -3.53 -5.51 -3.01
N HIS A 429 -4.06 -6.16 -4.04
CA HIS A 429 -3.32 -6.59 -5.20
C HIS A 429 -4.21 -6.50 -6.42
N ASP A 430 -3.81 -5.68 -7.39
CA ASP A 430 -4.48 -5.51 -8.67
C ASP A 430 -3.58 -5.96 -9.82
N ILE A 431 -4.18 -6.38 -10.93
CA ILE A 431 -3.46 -6.87 -12.11
C ILE A 431 -4.00 -6.19 -13.36
N THR A 432 -3.09 -5.62 -14.16
CA THR A 432 -3.44 -5.00 -15.43
C THR A 432 -3.67 -6.02 -16.55
N ASP A 433 -4.29 -5.58 -17.64
CA ASP A 433 -4.47 -6.41 -18.85
C ASP A 433 -3.14 -6.76 -19.54
N TRP A 434 -2.06 -6.02 -19.24
CA TRP A 434 -0.68 -6.32 -19.67
C TRP A 434 0.18 -6.96 -18.57
N PHE A 435 -0.47 -7.44 -17.51
CA PHE A 435 0.12 -8.27 -16.44
C PHE A 435 1.16 -7.58 -15.54
N THR A 436 1.15 -6.24 -15.47
CA THR A 436 1.79 -5.56 -14.35
C THR A 436 0.93 -5.74 -13.09
N HIS A 437 1.58 -6.05 -11.98
CA HIS A 437 0.95 -6.21 -10.68
C HIS A 437 1.10 -4.93 -9.85
N PHE A 438 0.00 -4.41 -9.30
CA PHE A 438 0.01 -3.29 -8.36
C PHE A 438 -0.30 -3.81 -6.97
N PHE A 439 0.58 -3.51 -6.03
CA PHE A 439 0.48 -3.92 -4.63
C PHE A 439 0.43 -2.68 -3.74
N GLN A 440 -0.74 -2.42 -3.17
CA GLN A 440 -0.85 -1.47 -2.08
C GLN A 440 -0.39 -2.14 -0.78
N ASN A 441 0.48 -1.46 -0.05
CA ASN A 441 1.22 -2.00 1.08
C ASN A 441 1.45 -0.91 2.14
N GLY A 442 0.37 -0.26 2.57
CA GLY A 442 0.43 0.97 3.36
C GLY A 442 0.03 0.85 4.82
N ALA A 443 0.10 -0.33 5.46
CA ALA A 443 -0.23 -0.45 6.88
C ALA A 443 0.98 -0.91 7.72
N GLY A 444 2.11 -0.21 7.56
CA GLY A 444 3.34 -0.43 8.33
C GLY A 444 3.25 0.02 9.80
N GLY A 445 2.15 0.67 10.20
CA GLY A 445 1.85 1.04 11.57
C GLY A 445 2.25 2.46 11.97
N GLY A 446 2.68 3.29 11.00
CA GLY A 446 2.92 4.72 11.21
C GLY A 446 1.64 5.49 11.55
N ILE A 447 0.52 4.99 11.06
CA ILE A 447 -0.83 5.54 11.20
C ILE A 447 -1.84 4.39 11.34
N VAL A 448 -3.09 4.68 11.69
CA VAL A 448 -4.12 3.62 11.76
C VAL A 448 -4.24 2.89 10.42
N SER A 449 -4.35 1.57 10.47
CA SER A 449 -4.73 0.80 9.28
C SER A 449 -6.23 0.89 9.00
N GLN A 450 -6.56 0.80 7.72
CA GLN A 450 -7.88 0.90 7.14
C GLN A 450 -8.15 -0.26 6.19
N SER A 451 -9.40 -0.39 5.76
CA SER A 451 -9.78 -1.36 4.74
C SER A 451 -9.41 -0.80 3.37
N SER A 452 -8.77 -1.60 2.52
CA SER A 452 -8.54 -1.22 1.13
C SER A 452 -9.81 -1.37 0.29
N GLY A 453 -9.92 -0.56 -0.76
CA GLY A 453 -10.98 -0.69 -1.77
C GLY A 453 -10.58 -1.58 -2.94
N SER A 454 -11.58 -2.05 -3.68
CA SER A 454 -11.38 -2.64 -5.01
C SER A 454 -11.36 -1.55 -6.08
N VAL A 455 -10.67 -1.79 -7.18
CA VAL A 455 -10.68 -0.92 -8.35
C VAL A 455 -12.11 -0.74 -8.87
N THR A 456 -12.50 0.50 -9.16
CA THR A 456 -13.84 0.79 -9.71
C THR A 456 -13.95 0.35 -11.16
N ALA A 457 -15.16 0.04 -11.62
CA ALA A 457 -15.40 -0.38 -13.01
C ALA A 457 -15.07 0.70 -14.05
N GLU A 458 -14.89 1.95 -13.63
CA GLU A 458 -14.54 3.07 -14.51
C GLU A 458 -13.06 3.09 -14.91
N VAL A 459 -12.18 2.48 -14.10
CA VAL A 459 -10.75 2.39 -14.40
C VAL A 459 -10.51 1.18 -15.31
N GLY A 460 -10.42 1.43 -16.61
CA GLY A 460 -10.16 0.40 -17.61
C GLY A 460 -8.73 -0.16 -17.53
N GLY A 461 -8.57 -1.42 -17.96
CA GLY A 461 -7.24 -2.04 -18.13
C GLY A 461 -6.64 -2.68 -16.89
N ILE A 462 -7.39 -2.76 -15.78
CA ILE A 462 -6.93 -3.30 -14.49
C ILE A 462 -8.08 -3.94 -13.71
N LYS A 463 -7.79 -4.95 -12.88
CA LYS A 463 -8.76 -5.61 -11.99
C LYS A 463 -8.14 -5.97 -10.65
N SER A 464 -8.93 -5.84 -9.58
CA SER A 464 -8.53 -6.32 -8.26
C SER A 464 -8.50 -7.85 -8.22
N GLN A 465 -7.37 -8.39 -7.80
CA GLN A 465 -7.13 -9.80 -7.56
C GLN A 465 -7.35 -10.16 -6.09
N TRP A 466 -6.99 -9.25 -5.18
CA TRP A 466 -7.17 -9.43 -3.74
C TRP A 466 -7.27 -8.09 -3.02
N VAL A 467 -8.01 -8.08 -1.91
CA VAL A 467 -8.14 -6.99 -0.95
C VAL A 467 -8.08 -7.62 0.43
N ALA A 468 -7.24 -7.09 1.33
CA ALA A 468 -7.15 -7.62 2.69
C ALA A 468 -8.48 -7.50 3.43
N ALA A 469 -8.87 -8.56 4.14
CA ALA A 469 -10.04 -8.53 4.99
C ALA A 469 -9.78 -7.74 6.28
N GLY A 470 -10.69 -6.83 6.61
CA GLY A 470 -10.58 -5.96 7.79
C GLY A 470 -9.51 -4.89 7.64
N GLN A 471 -8.83 -4.59 8.74
CA GLN A 471 -7.84 -3.51 8.85
C GLN A 471 -6.54 -4.06 9.47
N PRO A 472 -5.86 -5.03 8.84
CA PRO A 472 -4.63 -5.58 9.40
C PRO A 472 -3.49 -4.57 9.32
N TYR A 473 -2.47 -4.76 10.16
CA TYR A 473 -1.14 -4.16 9.97
C TYR A 473 -0.21 -5.20 9.38
N GLY A 474 0.88 -4.80 8.74
CA GLY A 474 1.78 -5.76 8.12
C GLY A 474 2.69 -5.16 7.07
N PHE A 475 3.18 -6.03 6.21
CA PHE A 475 4.09 -5.70 5.12
C PHE A 475 4.08 -6.84 4.07
N MET A 476 4.90 -6.73 3.04
CA MET A 476 5.06 -7.79 2.03
C MET A 476 6.48 -8.36 2.01
N GLU A 477 6.57 -9.68 1.86
CA GLU A 477 7.80 -10.42 1.58
C GLU A 477 7.92 -10.67 0.07
N LEU A 478 9.11 -10.47 -0.49
CA LEU A 478 9.42 -10.74 -1.88
C LEU A 478 10.47 -11.87 -1.94
N SER A 479 10.24 -12.87 -2.77
CA SER A 479 11.20 -13.96 -3.02
C SER A 479 11.38 -14.18 -4.51
N PHE A 480 12.62 -14.29 -4.98
CA PHE A 480 12.95 -14.37 -6.38
C PHE A 480 13.62 -15.71 -6.69
N SER A 481 13.12 -16.41 -7.71
CA SER A 481 13.78 -17.53 -8.38
C SER A 481 14.35 -17.08 -9.73
N LYS A 482 14.85 -18.01 -10.55
CA LYS A 482 15.31 -17.72 -11.91
C LYS A 482 14.21 -17.20 -12.85
N GLU A 483 12.97 -17.57 -12.58
CA GLU A 483 11.82 -17.28 -13.46
C GLU A 483 10.69 -16.53 -12.75
N TRP A 484 10.65 -16.57 -11.42
CA TRP A 484 9.49 -16.10 -10.66
C TRP A 484 9.84 -15.08 -9.59
N LEU A 485 9.01 -14.04 -9.49
CA LEU A 485 8.88 -13.17 -8.33
C LEU A 485 7.65 -13.64 -7.54
N LYS A 486 7.85 -14.09 -6.30
CA LYS A 486 6.79 -14.33 -5.32
C LYS A 486 6.60 -13.08 -4.46
N VAL A 487 5.35 -12.62 -4.33
CA VAL A 487 4.95 -11.57 -3.38
C VAL A 487 3.99 -12.18 -2.37
N GLN A 488 4.24 -11.98 -1.08
CA GLN A 488 3.44 -12.57 -0.01
C GLN A 488 3.15 -11.57 1.10
N PHE A 489 1.85 -11.40 1.42
CA PHE A 489 1.39 -10.58 2.53
C PHE A 489 1.74 -11.23 3.88
N VAL A 490 2.20 -10.42 4.83
CA VAL A 490 2.61 -10.84 6.16
C VAL A 490 1.95 -9.99 7.24
N SER A 491 1.45 -10.65 8.28
CA SER A 491 0.88 -10.02 9.46
C SER A 491 1.04 -10.89 10.71
N PHE A 492 0.40 -10.48 11.81
CA PHE A 492 0.41 -11.14 13.10
C PHE A 492 -0.30 -12.50 13.04
N ASP A 493 0.31 -13.53 13.62
CA ASP A 493 -0.42 -14.76 13.90
C ASP A 493 -1.32 -14.63 15.13
N LYS A 494 -2.07 -15.70 15.42
CA LYS A 494 -3.05 -15.73 16.52
C LYS A 494 -2.44 -15.75 17.92
N THR A 495 -1.11 -15.81 18.04
CA THR A 495 -0.41 -15.89 19.33
C THR A 495 0.06 -14.52 19.83
N TRP A 496 -0.09 -13.47 19.01
CA TRP A 496 0.15 -12.10 19.44
C TRP A 496 -0.87 -11.65 20.49
N GLY A 497 -0.40 -11.01 21.55
CA GLY A 497 -1.23 -10.38 22.57
C GLY A 497 -1.11 -8.86 22.54
N PHE A 498 -2.25 -8.15 22.57
CA PHE A 498 -2.31 -6.68 22.56
C PHE A 498 -3.16 -6.20 23.74
N ASN A 499 -2.51 -5.73 24.80
CA ASN A 499 -3.18 -5.57 26.10
C ASN A 499 -3.35 -4.11 26.57
N GLY A 500 -2.87 -3.12 25.82
CA GLY A 500 -2.96 -1.73 26.28
C GLY A 500 -1.96 -0.78 25.61
N PHE A 501 -1.57 0.25 26.36
CA PHE A 501 -0.75 1.35 25.87
C PHE A 501 0.75 1.13 26.09
N LYS A 502 1.14 0.30 27.06
CA LYS A 502 2.54 0.18 27.49
C LYS A 502 3.33 -0.70 26.52
N ALA A 503 4.63 -0.46 26.40
CA ALA A 503 5.49 -1.32 25.58
C ALA A 503 5.45 -2.80 26.03
N GLY A 504 5.27 -3.05 27.33
CA GLY A 504 5.13 -4.40 27.90
C GLY A 504 3.75 -5.04 27.70
N ASP A 505 2.76 -4.30 27.18
CA ASP A 505 1.40 -4.82 26.95
C ASP A 505 1.30 -5.56 25.60
N VAL A 506 2.35 -5.49 24.77
CA VAL A 506 2.48 -6.26 23.53
C VAL A 506 3.26 -7.54 23.83
N THR A 507 2.60 -8.69 23.68
CA THR A 507 3.23 -10.01 23.71
C THR A 507 3.51 -10.46 22.28
N PRO A 508 4.79 -10.50 21.83
CA PRO A 508 5.11 -10.92 20.48
C PRO A 508 4.71 -12.38 20.24
N GLY A 509 4.00 -12.62 19.14
CA GLY A 509 3.71 -13.96 18.61
C GLY A 509 4.62 -14.32 17.43
N GLY A 510 4.12 -15.17 16.52
CA GLY A 510 4.81 -15.56 15.29
C GLY A 510 4.36 -14.81 14.04
N ILE A 511 4.77 -15.34 12.88
CA ILE A 511 4.49 -14.76 11.55
C ILE A 511 3.29 -15.49 10.93
N ALA A 512 2.24 -14.75 10.58
CA ALA A 512 1.20 -15.25 9.68
C ALA A 512 1.42 -14.72 8.26
N ARG A 513 1.31 -15.62 7.28
CA ARG A 513 1.44 -15.30 5.86
C ARG A 513 0.10 -15.51 5.17
N GLY A 514 -0.38 -14.49 4.45
CA GLY A 514 -1.67 -14.49 3.78
C GLY A 514 -1.55 -14.57 2.26
N HIS A 515 -2.24 -13.66 1.58
CA HIS A 515 -2.27 -13.55 0.12
C HIS A 515 -0.87 -13.69 -0.49
N CYS A 516 -0.76 -14.53 -1.51
CA CYS A 516 0.50 -14.91 -2.10
C CYS A 516 0.36 -15.16 -3.60
N TRP A 517 1.24 -14.55 -4.38
CA TRP A 517 1.20 -14.60 -5.83
C TRP A 517 2.59 -14.70 -6.46
N TYR A 518 2.69 -15.46 -7.56
CA TYR A 518 3.88 -15.60 -8.38
C TYR A 518 3.73 -14.84 -9.71
N ILE A 519 4.75 -14.07 -10.06
CA ILE A 519 4.83 -13.24 -11.26
C ILE A 519 6.00 -13.77 -12.10
N HIS A 520 5.71 -14.22 -13.32
CA HIS A 520 6.76 -14.73 -14.21
C HIS A 520 7.54 -13.57 -14.85
N LYS A 521 8.86 -13.71 -14.96
CA LYS A 521 9.76 -12.68 -15.53
C LYS A 521 9.49 -12.29 -16.99
N SER A 522 8.74 -13.12 -17.71
CA SER A 522 8.38 -12.84 -19.11
C SER A 522 7.13 -11.97 -19.25
N LEU A 523 6.38 -11.74 -18.16
CA LEU A 523 5.04 -11.14 -18.19
C LEU A 523 4.14 -11.79 -19.26
N GLY A 524 4.18 -13.13 -19.34
CA GLY A 524 3.39 -13.91 -20.31
C GLY A 524 2.02 -14.34 -19.80
N SER A 525 1.70 -14.07 -18.53
CA SER A 525 0.42 -14.38 -17.90
C SER A 525 0.16 -13.44 -16.72
N LYS A 526 -1.06 -13.49 -16.18
CA LYS A 526 -1.45 -12.84 -14.91
C LYS A 526 -0.72 -13.40 -13.68
N GLY A 527 0.22 -14.33 -13.84
CA GLY A 527 0.85 -15.03 -12.74
C GLY A 527 -0.01 -16.14 -12.14
N VAL A 528 0.47 -16.71 -11.04
CA VAL A 528 -0.08 -17.91 -10.40
C VAL A 528 -0.25 -17.68 -8.91
N LYS A 529 -1.43 -17.99 -8.38
CA LYS A 529 -1.68 -17.99 -6.94
C LYS A 529 -0.84 -19.06 -6.25
N CYS A 530 -0.20 -18.74 -5.12
CA CYS A 530 0.51 -19.75 -4.35
C CYS A 530 -0.45 -20.79 -3.75
N LYS A 531 -0.01 -22.04 -3.66
CA LYS A 531 -0.70 -23.13 -2.94
C LYS A 531 -0.90 -22.79 -1.47
N SER A 532 0.04 -22.07 -0.87
CA SER A 532 -0.01 -21.63 0.54
C SER A 532 -0.80 -20.33 0.76
N SER A 533 -1.42 -19.75 -0.27
CA SER A 533 -2.07 -18.44 -0.14
C SER A 533 -3.33 -18.55 0.72
N ASP A 534 -3.40 -17.74 1.79
CA ASP A 534 -4.59 -17.58 2.62
C ASP A 534 -5.24 -16.20 2.33
N GLU A 535 -6.42 -16.23 1.73
CA GLU A 535 -7.22 -15.03 1.40
C GLU A 535 -8.16 -14.63 2.55
N GLY A 536 -8.13 -15.37 3.66
CA GLY A 536 -8.97 -15.14 4.83
C GLY A 536 -8.51 -13.96 5.67
N VAL A 537 -9.00 -13.94 6.91
CA VAL A 537 -8.64 -12.92 7.90
C VAL A 537 -7.29 -13.27 8.50
N VAL A 538 -6.23 -12.69 7.94
CA VAL A 538 -4.86 -12.79 8.45
C VAL A 538 -4.52 -11.48 9.15
N GLY A 539 -4.02 -11.54 10.39
CA GLY A 539 -3.49 -10.34 11.04
C GLY A 539 -4.47 -9.44 11.76
N LEU A 540 -5.74 -9.81 11.89
CA LEU A 540 -6.67 -9.15 12.81
C LEU A 540 -6.51 -9.79 14.20
N PRO A 541 -5.96 -9.07 15.18
CA PRO A 541 -5.95 -9.54 16.55
C PRO A 541 -7.40 -9.58 17.04
N THR A 542 -7.85 -10.75 17.47
CA THR A 542 -9.18 -10.97 18.06
C THR A 542 -9.25 -10.49 19.49
#